data_AF-A0A1H7PFL9-F1
#
_entry.id   AF-A0A1H7PFL9-F1
#
_cell.length_a   1.000
_cell.length_b   1.000
_cell.length_c   1.000
_cell.angle_alpha   90.00
_cell.angle_beta   90.00
_cell.angle_gamma   90.00
#
_symmetry.space_group_name_H-M   'P 1'
#
loop_
_entity.id
_entity.type
_entity.pdbx_description
1 polymer ?
#
loop_
_entity_poly.entity_id
_entity_poly.type
_entity_poly.pdbx_seq_one_letter_code
_entity_poly.pdbx_strand_id
1 'polypeptide(L)'
;MNESVLIVADFMPSTLNGYQQIDLQTFDIVDLYKKCKQVDQVINYLLLVEDPKATLKEIKKQVKVIHAAGGLVKNGEGKLLFIYRLGKWDLPKGKVDPGEKSRTTAVREVQEECGIKVDYLGEKIMSSYHIYEMKGIIVLKRTKWYEMAVNNTPKLVPQISEDITQAKWLRKDDLAKVLKNTYRLIGDVLVKTGYV
;
A
#
# COMPACT_ATOMS: atom_id res chain seq x y z
N MET A 1 5.81 14.85 1.44
CA MET A 1 4.75 13.81 1.44
C MET A 1 4.39 13.58 2.90
N ASN A 2 3.14 13.81 3.30
CA ASN A 2 2.72 13.62 4.68
C ASN A 2 2.40 12.12 4.91
N GLU A 3 3.09 11.49 5.87
CA GLU A 3 2.92 10.06 6.21
C GLU A 3 2.08 9.86 7.49
N SER A 4 1.23 10.84 7.84
CA SER A 4 0.28 10.73 8.94
C SER A 4 -0.64 9.53 8.77
N VAL A 5 -0.99 8.90 9.88
CA VAL A 5 -1.75 7.65 9.90
C VAL A 5 -3.02 7.86 10.69
N LEU A 6 -4.16 7.44 10.15
CA LEU A 6 -5.38 7.25 10.92
C LEU A 6 -5.45 5.78 11.37
N ILE A 7 -5.42 5.58 12.69
CA ILE A 7 -5.57 4.29 13.36
C ILE A 7 -7.00 4.22 13.86
N VAL A 8 -7.74 3.20 13.42
CA VAL A 8 -9.08 2.90 13.91
C VAL A 8 -8.99 1.60 14.67
N ALA A 9 -9.26 1.64 15.98
CA ALA A 9 -9.03 0.51 16.88
C ALA A 9 -10.10 0.44 17.98
N ASP A 10 -10.33 -0.75 18.50
CA ASP A 10 -11.20 -1.07 19.65
C ASP A 10 -10.44 -1.13 20.98
N PHE A 11 -9.13 -0.94 20.94
CA PHE A 11 -8.26 -0.84 22.11
C PHE A 11 -7.13 0.15 21.86
N MET A 12 -6.54 0.65 22.96
CA MET A 12 -5.34 1.49 22.89
C MET A 12 -4.11 0.63 22.55
N PRO A 13 -3.44 0.83 21.40
CA PRO A 13 -2.27 0.03 21.07
C PRO A 13 -1.10 0.39 22.00
N SER A 14 -0.56 -0.58 22.72
CA SER A 14 0.53 -0.38 23.69
C SER A 14 1.83 0.13 23.07
N THR A 15 2.02 -0.06 21.77
CA THR A 15 3.18 0.40 21.00
C THR A 15 2.99 1.79 20.38
N LEU A 16 1.80 2.39 20.50
CA LEU A 16 1.49 3.68 19.89
C LEU A 16 2.00 4.83 20.77
N ASN A 17 3.18 5.35 20.41
CA ASN A 17 3.74 6.55 21.03
C ASN A 17 3.39 7.79 20.19
N GLY A 18 3.02 8.89 20.87
CA GLY A 18 2.74 10.16 20.22
C GLY A 18 1.58 10.09 19.25
N TYR A 19 0.35 10.17 19.77
CA TYR A 19 -0.87 10.20 18.98
C TYR A 19 -1.79 11.37 19.35
N GLN A 20 -2.64 11.76 18.40
CA GLN A 20 -3.75 12.65 18.64
C GLN A 20 -5.04 11.83 18.57
N GLN A 21 -5.75 11.72 19.69
CA GLN A 21 -7.07 11.09 19.69
C GLN A 21 -8.08 12.01 18.98
N ILE A 22 -8.94 11.41 18.16
CA ILE A 22 -10.06 12.08 17.50
C ILE A 22 -11.36 11.51 18.06
N ASP A 23 -12.35 12.38 18.28
CA ASP A 23 -13.69 11.98 18.65
C ASP A 23 -14.50 11.57 17.41
N LEU A 24 -15.15 10.40 17.47
CA LEU A 24 -15.94 9.84 16.37
C LEU A 24 -17.10 10.74 15.94
N GLN A 25 -17.74 11.46 16.85
CA GLN A 25 -18.88 12.34 16.55
C GLN A 25 -18.48 13.53 15.69
N THR A 26 -17.24 13.98 15.84
CA THR A 26 -16.67 15.13 15.10
C THR A 26 -15.81 14.71 13.91
N PHE A 27 -15.65 13.41 13.68
CA PHE A 27 -14.73 12.88 12.69
C PHE A 27 -15.30 12.99 11.27
N ASP A 28 -14.54 13.64 10.39
CA ASP A 28 -14.72 13.60 8.93
C ASP A 28 -13.36 13.37 8.26
N ILE A 29 -13.30 12.39 7.34
CA ILE A 29 -12.03 11.99 6.71
C ILE A 29 -11.50 13.04 5.73
N VAL A 30 -12.39 13.81 5.09
CA VAL A 30 -12.02 14.88 4.15
C VAL A 30 -11.42 16.05 4.90
N ASP A 31 -12.01 16.44 6.02
CA ASP A 31 -11.49 17.51 6.86
C ASP A 31 -10.18 17.12 7.55
N LEU A 32 -10.07 15.86 8.02
CA LEU A 32 -8.80 15.34 8.51
C LEU A 32 -7.71 15.38 7.42
N TYR A 33 -8.03 14.97 6.19
CA TYR A 33 -7.08 15.03 5.08
C TYR A 33 -6.61 16.47 4.80
N LYS A 34 -7.53 17.43 4.73
CA LYS A 34 -7.21 18.86 4.54
C LYS A 34 -6.35 19.39 5.67
N LYS A 35 -6.64 19.03 6.92
CA LYS A 35 -5.81 19.40 8.08
C LYS A 35 -4.40 18.85 7.95
N CYS A 36 -4.24 17.57 7.59
CA CYS A 36 -2.93 16.95 7.35
C CYS A 36 -2.15 17.63 6.22
N LYS A 37 -2.82 18.29 5.27
CA LYS A 37 -2.17 19.04 4.19
C LYS A 37 -1.66 20.41 4.63
N GLN A 38 -2.16 20.95 5.74
CA GLN A 38 -1.77 22.26 6.29
C GLN A 38 -0.65 22.18 7.31
N VAL A 39 -0.31 20.97 7.77
CA VAL A 39 0.76 20.73 8.73
C VAL A 39 1.87 19.89 8.11
N ASP A 40 3.12 20.29 8.35
CA ASP A 40 4.30 19.53 7.91
C ASP A 40 4.66 18.39 8.86
N GLN A 41 4.01 18.34 10.03
CA GLN A 41 4.22 17.28 11.01
C GLN A 41 3.50 15.99 10.60
N VAL A 42 4.19 14.86 10.77
CA VAL A 42 3.59 13.52 10.71
C VAL A 42 2.92 13.23 12.06
N ILE A 43 1.62 12.97 12.04
CA ILE A 43 0.80 12.73 13.23
C ILE A 43 0.16 11.35 13.11
N ASN A 44 0.22 10.58 14.20
CA ASN A 44 -0.63 9.39 14.34
C ASN A 44 -1.96 9.83 14.95
N TYR A 45 -3.06 9.68 14.22
CA TYR A 45 -4.39 9.93 14.71
C TYR A 45 -5.01 8.63 15.20
N LEU A 46 -5.65 8.65 16.36
CA LEU A 46 -6.32 7.48 16.93
C LEU A 46 -7.83 7.74 17.04
N LEU A 47 -8.62 6.86 16.45
CA LEU A 47 -10.06 6.79 16.56
C LEU A 47 -10.40 5.50 17.32
N LEU A 48 -10.68 5.63 18.62
CA LEU A 48 -11.12 4.51 19.45
C LEU A 48 -12.62 4.29 19.27
N VAL A 49 -13.00 3.09 18.83
CA VAL A 49 -14.37 2.73 18.45
C VAL A 49 -14.66 1.28 18.80
N GLU A 50 -15.92 0.94 19.08
CA GLU A 50 -16.32 -0.43 19.42
C GLU A 50 -16.17 -1.41 18.25
N ASP A 51 -16.48 -0.97 17.01
CA ASP A 51 -16.33 -1.81 15.80
C ASP A 51 -15.51 -1.09 14.72
N PRO A 52 -14.18 -1.31 14.68
CA PRO A 52 -13.30 -0.72 13.68
C PRO A 52 -13.67 -1.07 12.23
N LYS A 53 -14.27 -2.24 11.99
CA LYS A 53 -14.66 -2.67 10.65
C LYS A 53 -15.89 -1.90 10.18
N ALA A 54 -16.89 -1.74 11.05
CA ALA A 54 -18.07 -0.93 10.76
C ALA A 54 -17.67 0.54 10.55
N THR A 55 -16.85 1.11 11.44
CA THR A 55 -16.35 2.50 11.28
C THR A 55 -15.59 2.69 9.97
N LEU A 56 -14.68 1.78 9.61
CA LEU A 56 -13.99 1.85 8.32
C LEU A 56 -14.95 1.75 7.12
N LYS A 57 -16.08 1.05 7.26
CA LYS A 57 -17.12 1.01 6.22
C LYS A 57 -17.81 2.37 6.08
N GLU A 58 -18.08 3.07 7.18
CA GLU A 58 -18.66 4.43 7.15
C GLU A 58 -17.66 5.46 6.60
N ILE A 59 -16.39 5.41 7.01
CA ILE A 59 -15.31 6.26 6.46
C ILE A 59 -15.26 6.16 4.93
N LYS A 60 -15.38 4.94 4.40
CA LYS A 60 -15.36 4.70 2.95
C LYS A 60 -16.55 5.31 2.21
N LYS A 61 -17.68 5.58 2.87
CA LYS A 61 -18.84 6.22 2.23
C LYS A 61 -18.64 7.73 2.06
N GLN A 62 -17.75 8.35 2.85
CA GLN A 62 -17.47 9.79 2.80
C GLN A 62 -16.59 10.19 1.60
N VAL A 63 -15.89 9.23 0.98
CA VAL A 63 -14.93 9.50 -0.10
C VAL A 63 -15.04 8.48 -1.22
N LYS A 64 -14.68 8.89 -2.43
CA LYS A 64 -14.59 7.96 -3.56
C LYS A 64 -13.51 6.91 -3.30
N VAL A 65 -13.89 5.64 -3.32
CA VAL A 65 -12.95 4.52 -3.15
C VAL A 65 -12.41 4.07 -4.50
N ILE A 66 -11.09 4.01 -4.63
CA ILE A 66 -10.41 3.40 -5.77
C ILE A 66 -9.91 2.03 -5.36
N HIS A 67 -10.21 1.02 -6.17
CA HIS A 67 -9.71 -0.34 -5.96
C HIS A 67 -8.43 -0.56 -6.77
N ALA A 68 -7.43 -1.13 -6.11
CA ALA A 68 -6.15 -1.49 -6.69
C ALA A 68 -5.72 -2.87 -6.19
N ALA A 69 -4.80 -3.51 -6.92
CA ALA A 69 -4.19 -4.75 -6.49
C ALA A 69 -2.74 -4.86 -6.97
N GLY A 70 -1.93 -5.63 -6.26
CA GLY A 70 -0.53 -5.85 -6.57
C GLY A 70 0.07 -7.04 -5.84
N GLY A 71 1.36 -7.25 -6.02
CA GLY A 71 2.05 -8.45 -5.58
C GLY A 71 3.34 -8.20 -4.83
N LEU A 72 3.58 -8.98 -3.77
CA LEU A 72 4.93 -9.25 -3.28
C LEU A 72 5.44 -10.49 -4.03
N VAL A 73 6.34 -10.27 -4.99
CA VAL A 73 6.79 -11.32 -5.90
C VAL A 73 8.16 -11.82 -5.47
N LYS A 74 8.32 -13.14 -5.38
CA LYS A 74 9.60 -13.82 -5.13
C LYS A 74 10.09 -14.54 -6.39
N ASN A 75 11.39 -14.50 -6.67
CA ASN A 75 11.98 -15.27 -7.77
C ASN A 75 12.55 -16.64 -7.30
N GLY A 76 13.08 -17.44 -8.22
CA GLY A 76 13.67 -18.76 -7.94
C GLY A 76 14.90 -18.74 -7.03
N GLU A 77 15.58 -17.61 -6.88
CA GLU A 77 16.68 -17.41 -5.91
C GLU A 77 16.18 -16.88 -4.55
N GLY A 78 14.88 -16.67 -4.43
CA GLY A 78 14.25 -16.11 -3.25
C GLY A 78 14.42 -14.61 -3.04
N LYS A 79 14.82 -13.87 -4.08
CA LYS A 79 14.83 -12.40 -4.08
C LYS A 79 13.43 -11.84 -4.32
N LEU A 80 13.17 -10.67 -3.77
CA LEU A 80 11.88 -9.97 -3.88
C LEU A 80 11.91 -8.92 -4.99
N LEU A 81 10.80 -8.80 -5.73
CA LEU A 81 10.62 -7.77 -6.75
C LEU A 81 10.23 -6.43 -6.12
N PHE A 82 10.99 -5.39 -6.44
CA PHE A 82 10.66 -4.01 -6.12
C PHE A 82 10.74 -3.15 -7.38
N ILE A 83 9.89 -2.13 -7.42
CA ILE A 83 9.90 -1.08 -8.44
C ILE A 83 10.33 0.25 -7.81
N TYR A 84 11.03 1.08 -8.57
CA TYR A 84 11.40 2.44 -8.17
C TYR A 84 10.62 3.45 -9.00
N ARG A 85 9.69 4.14 -8.34
CA ARG A 85 8.78 5.11 -8.98
C ARG A 85 8.65 6.34 -8.10
N LEU A 86 8.57 7.51 -8.73
CA LEU A 86 8.39 8.80 -8.03
C LEU A 86 9.38 9.01 -6.86
N GLY A 87 10.63 8.56 -7.03
CA GLY A 87 11.71 8.72 -6.04
C GLY A 87 11.68 7.77 -4.84
N LYS A 88 10.79 6.76 -4.83
CA LYS A 88 10.69 5.77 -3.74
C LYS A 88 10.64 4.33 -4.27
N TRP A 89 11.10 3.39 -3.46
CA TRP A 89 10.84 1.97 -3.67
C TRP A 89 9.38 1.63 -3.33
N ASP A 90 8.78 0.78 -4.14
CA ASP A 90 7.38 0.35 -4.04
C ASP A 90 7.27 -1.11 -4.50
N LEU A 91 6.11 -1.71 -4.28
CA LEU A 91 5.74 -2.99 -4.88
C LEU A 91 4.90 -2.73 -6.15
N PRO A 92 4.97 -3.62 -7.15
CA PRO A 92 4.15 -3.52 -8.35
C PRO A 92 2.66 -3.66 -8.04
N LYS A 93 1.85 -2.74 -8.58
CA LYS A 93 0.39 -2.62 -8.36
C LYS A 93 -0.23 -1.57 -9.27
N GLY A 94 -1.49 -1.80 -9.63
CA GLY A 94 -2.31 -0.78 -10.27
C GLY A 94 -3.80 -0.94 -10.01
N LYS A 95 -4.59 -0.19 -10.78
CA LYS A 95 -6.04 -0.04 -10.55
C LYS A 95 -6.76 -1.27 -11.09
N VAL A 96 -7.84 -1.64 -10.40
CA VAL A 96 -8.75 -2.69 -10.89
C VAL A 96 -9.57 -2.12 -12.02
N ASP A 97 -9.53 -2.77 -13.18
CA ASP A 97 -10.33 -2.39 -14.34
C ASP A 97 -11.80 -2.80 -14.20
N PRO A 98 -12.73 -2.15 -14.93
CA PRO A 98 -14.14 -2.53 -14.90
C PRO A 98 -14.35 -4.01 -15.22
N GLY A 99 -14.99 -4.73 -14.29
CA GLY A 99 -15.27 -6.16 -14.42
C GLY A 99 -14.10 -7.09 -14.03
N GLU A 100 -12.91 -6.55 -13.74
CA GLU A 100 -11.74 -7.35 -13.38
C GLU A 100 -11.76 -7.76 -11.90
N LYS A 101 -11.34 -9.00 -11.61
CA LYS A 101 -11.13 -9.47 -10.24
C LYS A 101 -9.78 -8.99 -9.72
N SER A 102 -9.70 -8.58 -8.46
CA SER A 102 -8.44 -8.09 -7.86
C SER A 102 -7.26 -9.07 -7.97
N ARG A 103 -7.51 -10.39 -7.98
CA ARG A 103 -6.47 -11.41 -8.20
C ARG A 103 -5.88 -11.31 -9.61
N THR A 104 -6.74 -11.15 -10.62
CA THR A 104 -6.36 -10.96 -12.02
C THR A 104 -5.61 -9.64 -12.19
N THR A 105 -6.15 -8.55 -11.65
CA THR A 105 -5.49 -7.24 -11.63
C THR A 105 -4.07 -7.32 -11.08
N ALA A 106 -3.89 -7.96 -9.92
CA ALA A 106 -2.58 -8.05 -9.29
C ALA A 106 -1.55 -8.73 -10.20
N VAL A 107 -1.93 -9.82 -10.86
CA VAL A 107 -1.07 -10.52 -11.82
C VAL A 107 -0.79 -9.65 -13.04
N ARG A 108 -1.83 -9.08 -13.66
CA ARG A 108 -1.70 -8.22 -14.83
C ARG A 108 -0.71 -7.08 -14.58
N GLU A 109 -0.90 -6.34 -13.50
CA GLU A 109 -0.08 -5.18 -13.12
C GLU A 109 1.38 -5.58 -12.89
N VAL A 110 1.64 -6.69 -12.18
CA VAL A 110 3.01 -7.20 -12.01
C VAL A 110 3.68 -7.52 -13.35
N GLN A 111 2.93 -8.13 -14.27
CA GLN A 111 3.47 -8.50 -15.57
C GLN A 111 3.72 -7.28 -16.46
N GLU A 112 2.79 -6.31 -16.47
CA GLU A 112 2.87 -5.07 -17.24
C GLU A 112 3.98 -4.15 -16.72
N GLU A 113 4.01 -3.88 -15.41
CA GLU A 113 4.93 -2.94 -14.78
C GLU A 113 6.40 -3.42 -14.80
N CYS A 114 6.61 -4.74 -14.87
CA CYS A 114 7.93 -5.36 -14.69
C CYS A 114 8.39 -6.23 -15.86
N GLY A 115 7.56 -6.44 -16.90
CA GLY A 115 7.91 -7.22 -18.09
C GLY A 115 8.21 -8.69 -17.81
N ILE A 116 7.49 -9.30 -16.87
CA ILE A 116 7.65 -10.71 -16.48
C ILE A 116 6.35 -11.48 -16.61
N LYS A 117 6.41 -12.81 -16.47
CA LYS A 117 5.22 -13.66 -16.32
C LYS A 117 5.17 -14.18 -14.88
N VAL A 118 4.00 -14.06 -14.24
CA VAL A 118 3.79 -14.64 -12.90
C VAL A 118 3.48 -16.12 -13.06
N ASP A 119 4.27 -16.98 -12.42
CA ASP A 119 4.08 -18.43 -12.47
C ASP A 119 3.15 -18.94 -11.36
N TYR A 120 3.18 -18.29 -10.20
CA TYR A 120 2.39 -18.67 -9.03
C TYR A 120 1.70 -17.47 -8.41
N LEU A 121 0.39 -17.58 -8.17
CA LEU A 121 -0.40 -16.61 -7.41
C LEU A 121 -0.90 -17.27 -6.12
N GLY A 122 -0.33 -16.84 -4.99
CA GLY A 122 -0.65 -17.33 -3.65
C GLY A 122 -1.85 -16.64 -3.01
N GLU A 123 -1.80 -16.56 -1.69
CA GLU A 123 -2.85 -15.98 -0.86
C GLU A 123 -2.79 -14.46 -0.80
N LYS A 124 -3.90 -13.86 -0.35
CA LYS A 124 -3.94 -12.43 -0.06
C LYS A 124 -3.18 -12.15 1.24
N ILE A 125 -2.18 -11.27 1.18
CA ILE A 125 -1.38 -10.82 2.33
C ILE A 125 -2.23 -9.90 3.22
N MET A 126 -2.65 -8.75 2.68
CA MET A 126 -3.40 -7.74 3.41
C MET A 126 -4.11 -6.75 2.46
N SER A 127 -4.71 -5.71 3.03
CA SER A 127 -5.13 -4.54 2.27
C SER A 127 -4.54 -3.29 2.90
N SER A 128 -3.94 -2.42 2.10
CA SER A 128 -3.50 -1.09 2.53
C SER A 128 -4.45 -0.02 2.01
N TYR A 129 -4.52 1.10 2.73
CA TYR A 129 -5.37 2.24 2.43
C TYR A 129 -4.52 3.50 2.36
N HIS A 130 -4.65 4.25 1.28
CA HIS A 130 -3.96 5.51 1.09
C HIS A 130 -4.94 6.56 0.59
N ILE A 131 -5.03 7.67 1.31
CA ILE A 131 -5.85 8.82 0.94
C ILE A 131 -4.99 9.87 0.25
N TYR A 132 -5.45 10.35 -0.91
CA TYR A 132 -4.76 11.39 -1.68
C TYR A 132 -5.74 12.12 -2.58
N GLU A 133 -5.29 13.23 -3.16
CA GLU A 133 -6.07 13.98 -4.14
C GLU A 133 -5.76 13.49 -5.57
N MET A 134 -6.80 13.22 -6.34
CA MET A 134 -6.72 12.84 -7.75
C MET A 134 -7.65 13.74 -8.56
N LYS A 135 -7.07 14.60 -9.41
CA LYS A 135 -7.81 15.58 -10.23
C LYS A 135 -8.77 16.44 -9.39
N GLY A 136 -8.30 16.99 -8.27
CA GLY A 136 -9.09 17.84 -7.37
C GLY A 136 -10.06 17.09 -6.44
N ILE A 137 -10.13 15.75 -6.52
CA ILE A 137 -11.04 14.93 -5.71
C ILE A 137 -10.23 14.11 -4.71
N ILE A 138 -10.60 14.19 -3.43
CA ILE A 138 -10.02 13.33 -2.39
C ILE A 138 -10.55 11.91 -2.57
N VAL A 139 -9.64 10.96 -2.72
CA VAL A 139 -9.94 9.56 -2.96
C VAL A 139 -9.25 8.67 -1.93
N LEU A 140 -9.91 7.60 -1.53
CA LEU A 140 -9.34 6.54 -0.71
C LEU A 140 -9.00 5.35 -1.60
N LYS A 141 -7.71 5.14 -1.88
CA LYS A 141 -7.27 3.95 -2.61
C LYS A 141 -7.08 2.78 -1.66
N ARG A 142 -7.82 1.70 -1.91
CA ARG A 142 -7.63 0.41 -1.26
C ARG A 142 -6.84 -0.51 -2.19
N THR A 143 -5.65 -0.91 -1.77
CA THR A 143 -4.82 -1.89 -2.51
C THR A 143 -4.89 -3.25 -1.83
N LYS A 144 -5.21 -4.31 -2.57
CA LYS A 144 -5.07 -5.70 -2.09
C LYS A 144 -3.72 -6.24 -2.53
N TRP A 145 -2.96 -6.78 -1.58
CA TRP A 145 -1.64 -7.36 -1.82
C TRP A 145 -1.73 -8.88 -1.79
N TYR A 146 -1.05 -9.53 -2.74
CA TYR A 146 -1.03 -10.98 -2.88
C TYR A 146 0.41 -11.48 -2.88
N GLU A 147 0.60 -12.70 -2.39
CA GLU A 147 1.86 -13.43 -2.59
C GLU A 147 1.94 -13.90 -4.02
N MET A 148 3.12 -13.79 -4.62
CA MET A 148 3.37 -14.28 -5.98
C MET A 148 4.78 -14.84 -6.09
N ALA A 149 4.98 -15.71 -7.07
CA ALA A 149 6.31 -16.16 -7.42
C ALA A 149 6.49 -16.33 -8.92
N VAL A 150 7.76 -16.23 -9.33
CA VAL A 150 8.23 -16.54 -10.67
C VAL A 150 9.36 -17.56 -10.60
N ASN A 151 9.44 -18.40 -11.61
CA ASN A 151 10.53 -19.35 -11.79
C ASN A 151 11.80 -18.63 -12.23
N ASN A 152 12.97 -19.17 -11.85
CA ASN A 152 14.29 -18.63 -12.18
C ASN A 152 14.43 -17.15 -11.76
N THR A 153 15.25 -16.38 -12.46
CA THR A 153 15.45 -14.95 -12.22
C THR A 153 15.22 -14.21 -13.54
N PRO A 154 13.96 -13.94 -13.94
CA PRO A 154 13.67 -13.33 -15.24
C PRO A 154 14.21 -11.89 -15.30
N LYS A 155 14.60 -11.47 -16.51
CA LYS A 155 15.01 -10.09 -16.78
C LYS A 155 13.80 -9.17 -16.60
N LEU A 156 13.99 -8.09 -15.85
CA LEU A 156 12.95 -7.10 -15.59
C LEU A 156 12.99 -6.00 -16.66
N VAL A 157 11.82 -5.57 -17.10
CA VAL A 157 11.62 -4.43 -17.99
C VAL A 157 10.63 -3.48 -17.32
N PRO A 158 11.11 -2.38 -16.70
CA PRO A 158 10.22 -1.44 -16.04
C PRO A 158 9.34 -0.69 -17.05
N GLN A 159 8.06 -0.51 -16.70
CA GLN A 159 7.12 0.26 -17.52
C GLN A 159 7.30 1.76 -17.30
N ILE A 160 8.16 2.39 -18.13
CA ILE A 160 8.52 3.81 -18.02
C ILE A 160 7.29 4.74 -18.09
N SER A 161 6.25 4.37 -18.84
CA SER A 161 5.03 5.18 -18.97
C SER A 161 4.24 5.35 -17.67
N GLU A 162 4.50 4.52 -16.65
CA GLU A 162 3.90 4.58 -15.31
C GLU A 162 4.86 5.19 -14.26
N ASP A 163 5.85 5.97 -14.72
CA ASP A 163 6.92 6.56 -13.90
C ASP A 163 7.81 5.54 -13.17
N ILE A 164 7.80 4.29 -13.62
CA ILE A 164 8.66 3.23 -13.08
C ILE A 164 10.01 3.33 -13.77
N THR A 165 11.01 3.81 -13.04
CA THR A 165 12.36 4.03 -13.58
C THR A 165 13.27 2.83 -13.37
N GLN A 166 12.97 1.96 -12.41
CA GLN A 166 13.72 0.72 -12.15
C GLN A 166 12.78 -0.38 -11.67
N ALA A 167 13.10 -1.62 -12.03
CA ALA A 167 12.56 -2.84 -11.42
C ALA A 167 13.75 -3.73 -11.03
N LYS A 168 13.79 -4.21 -9.79
CA LYS A 168 14.92 -4.98 -9.24
C LYS A 168 14.49 -6.17 -8.42
N TRP A 169 15.25 -7.26 -8.56
CA TRP A 169 15.28 -8.38 -7.62
C TRP A 169 16.22 -8.06 -6.46
N LEU A 170 15.69 -7.94 -5.25
CA LEU A 170 16.43 -7.56 -4.04
C LEU A 170 16.49 -8.71 -3.04
N ARG A 171 17.64 -8.88 -2.38
CA ARG A 171 17.77 -9.89 -1.31
C ARG A 171 17.15 -9.37 -0.01
N LYS A 172 16.85 -10.29 0.91
CA LYS A 172 16.36 -9.95 2.26
C LYS A 172 17.30 -8.95 2.95
N ASP A 173 18.62 -9.12 2.79
CA ASP A 173 19.64 -8.26 3.40
C ASP A 173 19.64 -6.82 2.85
N ASP A 174 19.09 -6.61 1.65
CA ASP A 174 18.96 -5.27 1.05
C ASP A 174 17.73 -4.51 1.59
N LEU A 175 16.77 -5.21 2.23
CA LEU A 175 15.49 -4.61 2.63
C LEU A 175 15.67 -3.50 3.67
N ALA A 176 16.68 -3.57 4.53
CA ALA A 176 16.97 -2.50 5.48
C ALA A 176 17.29 -1.16 4.76
N LYS A 177 17.89 -1.20 3.57
CA LYS A 177 18.15 0.00 2.75
C LYS A 177 16.89 0.43 2.01
N VAL A 178 16.11 -0.53 1.49
CA VAL A 178 14.83 -0.26 0.82
C VAL A 178 13.86 0.44 1.76
N LEU A 179 13.74 -0.04 3.00
CA LEU A 179 12.86 0.51 4.03
C LEU A 179 13.15 1.97 4.37
N LYS A 180 14.40 2.43 4.20
CA LYS A 180 14.77 3.85 4.39
C LYS A 180 14.20 4.78 3.32
N ASN A 181 13.86 4.24 2.14
CA ASN A 181 13.32 5.02 1.03
C ASN A 181 12.13 4.32 0.36
N THR A 182 11.17 3.86 1.16
CA THR A 182 9.90 3.31 0.68
C THR A 182 8.72 4.05 1.30
N TYR A 183 7.51 3.65 0.93
CA TYR A 183 6.29 4.10 1.60
C TYR A 183 6.07 3.24 2.85
N ARG A 184 5.67 3.86 3.97
CA ARG A 184 5.36 3.14 5.22
C ARG A 184 4.46 1.92 5.03
N LEU A 185 3.43 2.05 4.19
CA LEU A 185 2.49 0.96 3.86
C LEU A 185 3.14 -0.27 3.22
N ILE A 186 4.29 -0.12 2.56
CA ILE A 186 5.04 -1.24 1.99
C ILE A 186 5.84 -1.95 3.10
N GLY A 187 6.34 -1.20 4.08
CA GLY A 187 6.89 -1.78 5.31
C GLY A 187 5.87 -2.68 6.01
N ASP A 188 4.62 -2.23 6.13
CA ASP A 188 3.54 -3.04 6.75
C ASP A 188 3.30 -4.37 6.01
N VAL A 189 3.38 -4.36 4.66
CA VAL A 189 3.28 -5.59 3.86
C VAL A 189 4.44 -6.54 4.18
N LEU A 190 5.67 -6.03 4.27
CA LEU A 190 6.86 -6.84 4.56
C LEU A 190 6.81 -7.44 5.97
N VAL A 191 6.42 -6.65 6.97
CA VAL A 191 6.20 -7.12 8.37
C VAL A 191 5.15 -8.22 8.38
N LYS A 192 4.03 -8.03 7.68
CA LYS A 192 2.95 -9.03 7.63
C LYS A 192 3.40 -10.38 7.06
N THR A 193 4.39 -10.36 6.18
CA THR A 193 4.99 -11.55 5.55
C THR A 193 6.26 -12.07 6.21
N GLY A 194 6.73 -11.45 7.30
CA GLY A 194 7.92 -11.91 8.04
C GLY A 194 9.27 -11.68 7.34
N TYR A 195 9.33 -10.76 6.37
CA TYR A 195 10.60 -10.39 5.73
C TYR A 195 11.40 -9.38 6.54
N VAL A 196 10.74 -8.62 7.42
CA VAL A 196 11.33 -7.62 8.30
C VAL A 196 10.64 -7.63 9.66
#